data_AF-A0A1Y4WNH8-F1
#
_entry.id   AF-A0A1Y4WNH8-F1
#
_cell.length_a   1.000
_cell.length_b   1.000
_cell.length_c   1.000
_cell.angle_alpha   90.00
_cell.angle_beta   90.00
_cell.angle_gamma   90.00
#
_symmetry.space_group_name_H-M   'P 1'
#
loop_
_entity.id
_entity.type
_entity.pdbx_description
1 polymer ?
#
loop_
_entity_poly.entity_id
_entity_poly.type
_entity_poly.pdbx_seq_one_letter_code
_entity_poly.pdbx_strand_id
1 'polypeptide(L)'
;MQIERFQWKETSRIVEMICQVWKLDRMFKSLKNGMIFSQEYFYDVLLHSTDLFIATRQQRIVGFLALSLAKKDKILIPKEYQNNLYHQHDDFHLISSYRQMMQNYHQNCEQLLPKMHQNYDGEIVLFMVDETYQHQGLGTKLYEYAEYLFKKENCSHYILYTDTRCSYEFYDHHQMKRLDQYRRDDDFTIYLYAKELKSMEYRQLPHGNEKISVIGLGTSSLGESNDEEIIATIQEAIAQGVNYLDLASGHAKTFQAIGQAIKGQREKVYLQIHFGANYETGEYGWTTNLDRIKQSIQWQLEMLQTNYIDFGFIHCIDEEADLKAIEKAGVIDYIQELKKQGIVKHIGLSSHTPEIVHKVLDMHILDMVMFSINPAYDHKHGEYAIGQTDERMALYQRCEKEGVAISVMKAFSAGQLLDANKSPFPQALTRIQCLQYALDKPGVVTVLPGVRNRDDLKEILKYTQASDKDKDYTVISTFDDVEHQGKCVYCKHCHPCPMGLDIALMNKYYDLSLLGDDLAKDHYHHLEKKASACVQCGHCNHRCPFHVDQMQRMEEIALYFGE
;
A
#
# COMPACT_ATOMS: atom_id res chain seq x y z
N MET A 1 4.32 21.45 13.37
CA MET A 1 3.06 21.95 12.77
C MET A 1 2.00 20.94 13.10
N GLN A 2 0.87 21.37 13.64
CA GLN A 2 -0.26 20.51 13.96
C GLN A 2 -1.45 20.98 13.13
N ILE A 3 -2.27 20.04 12.66
CA ILE A 3 -3.53 20.34 11.99
C ILE A 3 -4.65 19.88 12.90
N GLU A 4 -5.56 20.78 13.21
CA GLU A 4 -6.57 20.62 14.26
C GLU A 4 -7.93 21.05 13.72
N ARG A 5 -9.02 20.51 14.29
CA ARG A 5 -10.37 21.00 13.97
C ARG A 5 -10.54 22.42 14.47
N PHE A 6 -11.04 23.29 13.59
CA PHE A 6 -11.37 24.67 13.93
C PHE A 6 -12.27 24.74 15.16
N GLN A 7 -11.95 25.67 16.05
CA GLN A 7 -12.76 26.01 17.21
C GLN A 7 -13.33 27.42 17.01
N TRP A 8 -14.61 27.63 17.33
CA TRP A 8 -15.28 28.92 17.11
C TRP A 8 -14.59 30.14 17.76
N LYS A 9 -13.83 29.94 18.85
CA LYS A 9 -12.99 30.98 19.47
C LYS A 9 -11.89 31.54 18.54
N GLU A 10 -11.58 30.85 17.45
CA GLU A 10 -10.53 31.19 16.48
C GLU A 10 -11.04 32.08 15.34
N THR A 11 -12.36 32.31 15.26
CA THR A 11 -13.05 33.08 14.20
C THR A 11 -12.34 34.40 13.88
N SER A 12 -12.09 35.24 14.89
CA SER A 12 -11.47 36.56 14.68
C SER A 12 -10.11 36.45 14.01
N ARG A 13 -9.34 35.41 14.35
CA ARG A 13 -8.01 35.21 13.79
C ARG A 13 -8.06 34.78 12.32
N ILE A 14 -9.05 33.98 11.93
CA ILE A 14 -9.26 33.59 10.53
C ILE A 14 -9.67 34.78 9.69
N VAL A 15 -10.58 35.62 10.19
CA VAL A 15 -11.00 36.87 9.53
C VAL A 15 -9.81 37.80 9.32
N GLU A 16 -8.97 38.00 10.35
CA GLU A 16 -7.73 38.79 10.21
C GLU A 16 -6.81 38.22 9.12
N MET A 17 -6.66 36.90 9.07
CA MET A 17 -5.81 36.24 8.09
C MET A 17 -6.33 36.42 6.66
N ILE A 18 -7.65 36.36 6.45
CA ILE A 18 -8.30 36.67 5.15
C ILE A 18 -7.94 38.09 4.70
N CYS A 19 -8.10 39.07 5.60
CA CYS A 19 -7.76 40.47 5.32
C CYS A 19 -6.29 40.64 4.92
N GLN A 20 -5.38 39.99 5.65
CA GLN A 20 -3.94 40.08 5.46
C GLN A 20 -3.47 39.41 4.17
N VAL A 21 -3.83 38.14 3.96
CA VAL A 21 -3.36 37.34 2.82
C VAL A 21 -3.84 37.93 1.50
N TRP A 22 -5.05 38.48 1.46
CA TRP A 22 -5.61 39.10 0.26
C TRP A 22 -5.40 40.62 0.18
N LYS A 23 -4.69 41.20 1.14
CA LYS A 23 -4.34 42.64 1.18
C LYS A 23 -5.58 43.52 1.01
N LEU A 24 -6.69 43.13 1.66
CA LEU A 24 -8.00 43.76 1.51
C LEU A 24 -8.03 45.17 2.10
N ASP A 25 -7.24 45.42 3.14
CA ASP A 25 -6.98 46.76 3.67
C ASP A 25 -6.46 47.72 2.60
N ARG A 26 -5.60 47.24 1.69
CA ARG A 26 -5.08 48.02 0.56
C ARG A 26 -6.11 48.13 -0.57
N MET A 27 -6.79 47.03 -0.88
CA MET A 27 -7.82 47.00 -1.93
C MET A 27 -8.95 48.00 -1.64
N PHE A 28 -9.43 48.02 -0.40
CA PHE A 28 -10.49 48.95 0.04
C PHE A 28 -9.96 50.27 0.58
N LYS A 29 -8.63 50.46 0.62
CA LYS A 29 -7.95 51.63 1.22
C LYS A 29 -8.43 51.94 2.64
N SER A 30 -8.82 50.90 3.38
CA SER A 30 -9.40 50.99 4.73
C SER A 30 -9.33 49.62 5.40
N LEU A 31 -8.57 49.53 6.51
CA LEU A 31 -8.51 48.31 7.32
C LEU A 31 -9.89 47.91 7.84
N LYS A 32 -10.69 48.89 8.27
CA LYS A 32 -12.07 48.66 8.71
C LYS A 32 -12.88 47.95 7.61
N ASN A 33 -12.87 48.50 6.39
CA ASN A 33 -13.68 47.96 5.30
C ASN A 33 -13.16 46.60 4.82
N GLY A 34 -11.84 46.38 4.83
CA GLY A 34 -11.23 45.09 4.55
C GLY A 34 -11.60 44.01 5.57
N MET A 35 -11.64 44.36 6.86
CA MET A 35 -12.10 43.45 7.92
C MET A 35 -13.59 43.10 7.76
N ILE A 36 -14.45 44.08 7.45
CA ILE A 36 -15.89 43.84 7.19
C ILE A 36 -16.06 42.86 6.03
N PHE A 37 -15.36 43.10 4.92
CA PHE A 37 -15.41 42.20 3.77
C PHE A 37 -14.93 40.79 4.13
N SER A 38 -13.85 40.69 4.91
CA SER A 38 -13.29 39.41 5.37
C SER A 38 -14.27 38.63 6.24
N GLN A 39 -15.07 39.31 7.06
CA GLN A 39 -16.12 38.70 7.87
C GLN A 39 -17.24 38.14 7.00
N GLU A 40 -17.77 38.94 6.06
CA GLU A 40 -18.82 38.50 5.14
C GLU A 40 -18.35 37.35 4.25
N TYR A 41 -17.10 37.41 3.76
CA TYR A 41 -16.49 36.31 3.01
C TYR A 41 -16.36 35.04 3.86
N PHE A 42 -15.87 35.18 5.10
CA PHE A 42 -15.75 34.02 5.98
C PHE A 42 -17.12 33.39 6.30
N TYR A 43 -18.14 34.21 6.50
CA TYR A 43 -19.51 33.74 6.68
C TYR A 43 -20.00 32.92 5.47
N ASP A 44 -19.74 33.40 4.25
CA ASP A 44 -20.05 32.67 3.02
C ASP A 44 -19.31 31.32 2.95
N VAL A 45 -18.03 31.28 3.30
CA VAL A 45 -17.24 30.04 3.39
C VAL A 45 -17.87 29.05 4.36
N LEU A 46 -18.32 29.51 5.54
CA LEU A 46 -18.98 28.65 6.53
C LEU A 46 -20.26 28.01 5.98
N LEU A 47 -21.07 28.76 5.24
CA LEU A 47 -22.32 28.25 4.65
C LEU A 47 -22.08 27.16 3.60
N HIS A 48 -20.96 27.24 2.90
CA HIS A 48 -20.61 26.29 1.84
C HIS A 48 -19.75 25.12 2.33
N SER A 49 -19.28 25.13 3.58
CA SER A 49 -18.38 24.10 4.12
C SER A 49 -19.09 23.06 4.99
N THR A 50 -18.50 21.87 5.10
CA THR A 50 -18.90 20.78 6.00
C THR A 50 -17.86 20.55 7.10
N ASP A 51 -16.57 20.79 6.83
CA ASP A 51 -15.48 20.59 7.78
C ASP A 51 -14.47 21.76 7.70
N LEU A 52 -13.93 22.16 8.84
CA LEU A 52 -12.98 23.28 8.97
C LEU A 52 -11.78 22.87 9.82
N PHE A 53 -10.59 23.27 9.38
CA PHE A 53 -9.33 22.96 10.04
C PHE A 53 -8.40 24.15 10.07
N ILE A 54 -7.59 24.21 11.12
CA ILE A 54 -6.51 25.17 11.27
C ILE A 54 -5.17 24.44 11.28
N ALA A 55 -4.15 25.09 10.70
CA ALA A 55 -2.77 24.68 10.85
C ALA A 55 -2.08 25.58 11.87
N THR A 56 -1.47 24.99 12.90
CA THR A 56 -0.77 25.71 13.97
C THR A 56 0.73 25.45 13.95
N ARG A 57 1.52 26.49 14.26
CA ARG A 57 2.96 26.39 14.50
C ARG A 57 3.32 27.28 15.68
N GLN A 58 3.95 26.71 16.70
CA GLN A 58 4.26 27.40 17.96
C GLN A 58 3.03 28.14 18.53
N GLN A 59 1.88 27.46 18.56
CA GLN A 59 0.58 27.98 19.03
C GLN A 59 -0.01 29.15 18.22
N ARG A 60 0.60 29.54 17.09
CA ARG A 60 0.04 30.51 16.15
C ARG A 60 -0.68 29.81 15.00
N ILE A 61 -1.86 30.30 14.64
CA ILE A 61 -2.56 29.88 13.41
C ILE A 61 -1.79 30.45 12.20
N VAL A 62 -1.38 29.55 11.31
CA VAL A 62 -0.55 29.83 10.13
C VAL A 62 -1.16 29.30 8.83
N GLY A 63 -2.30 28.62 8.91
CA GLY A 63 -3.08 28.20 7.74
C GLY A 63 -4.51 27.81 8.11
N PHE A 64 -5.38 27.79 7.11
CA PHE A 64 -6.79 27.47 7.24
C PHE A 64 -7.26 26.65 6.04
N LEU A 65 -8.09 25.65 6.32
CA LEU A 65 -8.65 24.75 5.33
C LEU A 65 -10.15 24.59 5.60
N ALA A 66 -10.97 24.88 4.59
CA ALA A 66 -12.40 24.66 4.59
C ALA A 66 -12.76 23.71 3.45
N LEU A 67 -13.48 22.64 3.77
CA LEU A 67 -13.88 21.58 2.84
C LEU A 67 -15.39 21.48 2.79
N SER A 68 -15.90 21.04 1.65
CA SER A 68 -17.29 20.66 1.42
C SER A 68 -17.33 19.23 0.89
N LEU A 69 -18.16 18.39 1.50
CA LEU A 69 -18.37 17.00 1.11
C LEU A 69 -19.86 16.78 0.81
N ALA A 70 -20.20 16.25 -0.37
CA ALA A 70 -21.58 16.12 -0.81
C ALA A 70 -22.45 15.25 0.12
N LYS A 71 -21.85 14.32 0.87
CA LYS A 71 -22.52 13.39 1.79
C LYS A 71 -22.66 13.91 3.23
N LYS A 72 -22.21 15.13 3.53
CA LYS A 72 -22.26 15.72 4.87
C LYS A 72 -23.14 16.96 4.91
N ASP A 73 -23.77 17.16 6.06
CA ASP A 73 -24.52 18.39 6.33
C ASP A 73 -23.58 19.61 6.40
N LYS A 74 -24.05 20.74 5.88
CA LYS A 74 -23.34 22.02 5.99
C LYS A 74 -23.25 22.48 7.44
N ILE A 75 -22.25 23.30 7.73
CA ILE A 75 -21.97 23.76 9.09
C ILE A 75 -23.12 24.62 9.63
N LEU A 76 -23.61 24.25 10.82
CA LEU A 76 -24.52 25.06 11.60
C LEU A 76 -23.73 25.98 12.54
N ILE A 77 -23.87 27.29 12.35
CA ILE A 77 -23.20 28.31 13.16
C ILE A 77 -23.91 28.42 14.51
N PRO A 78 -23.24 28.20 15.67
CA PRO A 78 -23.86 28.31 16.98
C PRO A 78 -24.34 29.74 17.26
N LYS A 79 -25.49 29.86 17.92
CA LYS A 79 -26.16 31.16 18.19
C LYS A 79 -25.24 32.19 18.85
N GLU A 80 -24.37 31.77 19.75
CA GLU A 80 -23.44 32.66 20.47
C GLU A 80 -22.38 33.30 19.55
N TYR A 81 -22.06 32.66 18.41
CA TYR A 81 -21.10 33.17 17.42
C TYR A 81 -21.77 33.86 16.23
N GLN A 82 -23.09 33.67 16.04
CA GLN A 82 -23.84 34.35 14.99
C GLN A 82 -23.67 35.87 15.11
N ASN A 83 -23.84 36.46 16.30
CA ASN A 83 -23.71 37.91 16.50
C ASN A 83 -22.29 38.47 16.26
N ASN A 84 -21.25 37.62 16.35
CA ASN A 84 -19.86 38.01 16.08
C ASN A 84 -19.51 37.94 14.58
N LEU A 85 -20.29 37.19 13.80
CA LEU A 85 -20.19 37.14 12.34
C LEU A 85 -21.14 38.16 11.68
N TYR A 86 -22.29 38.39 12.30
CA TYR A 86 -23.27 39.42 11.97
C TYR A 86 -23.00 40.68 12.80
N HIS A 87 -21.92 41.41 12.53
CA HIS A 87 -21.83 42.76 13.10
C HIS A 87 -22.92 43.64 12.48
N GLN A 88 -23.67 44.32 13.34
CA GLN A 88 -24.46 45.50 12.96
C GLN A 88 -23.49 46.62 12.57
N HIS A 89 -22.91 46.54 11.38
CA HIS A 89 -22.27 47.71 10.81
C HIS A 89 -23.39 48.68 10.40
N ASP A 90 -23.25 49.94 10.79
CA ASP A 90 -24.22 50.99 10.45
C ASP A 90 -24.37 51.21 8.93
N ASP A 91 -23.44 50.66 8.13
CA ASP A 91 -23.38 50.80 6.69
C ASP A 91 -23.97 49.57 5.96
N PHE A 92 -25.30 49.50 5.97
CA PHE A 92 -26.07 48.46 5.27
C PHE A 92 -25.79 48.42 3.75
N HIS A 93 -25.49 49.57 3.15
CA HIS A 93 -25.16 49.67 1.73
C HIS A 93 -23.83 48.99 1.40
N LEU A 94 -22.83 49.11 2.28
CA LEU A 94 -21.55 48.45 2.10
C LEU A 94 -21.68 46.91 2.19
N ILE A 95 -22.38 46.41 3.21
CA ILE A 95 -22.60 44.97 3.39
C ILE A 95 -23.37 44.38 2.19
N SER A 96 -24.45 45.03 1.77
CA SER A 96 -25.24 44.56 0.61
C SER A 96 -24.42 44.54 -0.67
N SER A 97 -23.55 45.54 -0.88
CA SER A 97 -22.63 45.56 -2.02
C SER A 97 -21.64 44.39 -1.99
N TYR A 98 -21.10 44.04 -0.82
CA TYR A 98 -20.19 42.90 -0.66
C TYR A 98 -20.88 41.56 -0.89
N ARG A 99 -22.10 41.38 -0.38
CA ARG A 99 -22.91 40.18 -0.64
C ARG A 99 -23.24 40.05 -2.13
N GLN A 100 -23.57 41.15 -2.80
CA GLN A 100 -23.78 41.15 -4.24
C GLN A 100 -22.50 40.73 -5.00
N MET A 101 -21.33 41.20 -4.56
CA MET A 101 -20.06 40.80 -5.16
C MET A 101 -19.79 39.30 -4.99
N MET A 102 -20.09 38.73 -3.82
CA MET A 102 -19.99 37.29 -3.58
C MET A 102 -20.97 36.47 -4.41
N GLN A 103 -22.22 36.92 -4.52
CA GLN A 103 -23.22 36.29 -5.37
C GLN A 103 -22.78 36.28 -6.84
N ASN A 104 -22.23 37.40 -7.33
CA ASN A 104 -21.70 37.48 -8.70
C ASN A 104 -20.50 36.53 -8.88
N TYR A 105 -19.63 36.40 -7.88
CA TYR A 105 -18.51 35.45 -7.92
C TYR A 105 -19.02 34.01 -8.03
N HIS A 106 -19.98 33.62 -7.18
CA HIS A 106 -20.60 32.29 -7.22
C HIS A 106 -21.29 32.01 -8.55
N GLN A 107 -22.03 32.99 -9.10
CA GLN A 107 -22.64 32.85 -10.42
C GLN A 107 -21.61 32.64 -11.54
N ASN A 108 -20.44 33.28 -11.45
CA ASN A 108 -19.37 33.06 -12.42
C ASN A 108 -18.73 31.68 -12.24
N CYS A 109 -18.57 31.20 -11.00
CA CYS A 109 -18.11 29.84 -10.70
C CYS A 109 -19.12 28.79 -11.21
N GLU A 110 -20.41 29.00 -10.99
CA GLU A 110 -21.49 28.13 -11.45
C GLU A 110 -21.56 28.03 -12.98
N GLN A 111 -21.09 29.04 -13.72
CA GLN A 111 -20.98 28.99 -15.18
C GLN A 111 -19.83 28.09 -15.68
N LEU A 112 -18.88 27.73 -14.81
CA LEU A 112 -17.77 26.82 -15.13
C LEU A 112 -18.16 25.34 -14.95
N LEU A 113 -19.15 25.04 -14.12
CA LEU A 113 -19.70 23.69 -13.89
C LEU A 113 -20.47 23.05 -15.07
N PRO A 114 -21.24 23.74 -15.94
CA PRO A 114 -22.22 23.11 -16.84
C PRO A 114 -21.62 22.42 -18.07
N LYS A 115 -20.29 22.37 -18.21
CA LYS A 115 -19.61 21.70 -19.32
C LYS A 115 -19.17 20.26 -19.01
N MET A 116 -19.57 19.72 -17.86
CA MET A 116 -19.10 18.42 -17.37
C MET A 116 -20.22 17.37 -17.29
N HIS A 117 -19.94 16.14 -17.73
CA HIS A 117 -20.77 14.95 -17.50
C HIS A 117 -20.42 14.21 -16.19
N GLN A 118 -19.59 14.79 -15.32
CA GLN A 118 -19.09 14.17 -14.09
C GLN A 118 -19.68 14.84 -12.83
N ASN A 119 -20.07 14.02 -11.85
CA ASN A 119 -20.50 14.51 -10.53
C ASN A 119 -19.27 14.67 -9.62
N TYR A 120 -19.14 15.83 -8.98
CA TYR A 120 -18.13 16.09 -7.95
C TYR A 120 -18.75 15.88 -6.56
N ASP A 121 -18.04 15.17 -5.70
CA ASP A 121 -18.49 14.82 -4.34
C ASP A 121 -17.65 15.49 -3.23
N GLY A 122 -16.65 16.30 -3.62
CA GLY A 122 -15.90 17.18 -2.72
C GLY A 122 -15.56 18.54 -3.33
N GLU A 123 -15.26 19.51 -2.46
CA GLU A 123 -14.76 20.83 -2.85
C GLU A 123 -13.83 21.36 -1.75
N ILE A 124 -12.69 21.93 -2.16
CA ILE A 124 -11.90 22.79 -1.27
C ILE A 124 -12.49 24.21 -1.38
N VAL A 125 -13.27 24.60 -0.38
CA VAL A 125 -14.00 25.88 -0.37
C VAL A 125 -13.04 27.04 -0.08
N LEU A 126 -12.09 26.83 0.83
CA LEU A 126 -11.05 27.79 1.14
C LEU A 126 -9.75 27.10 1.55
N PHE A 127 -8.65 27.52 0.94
CA PHE A 127 -7.31 27.07 1.28
C PHE A 127 -6.40 28.28 1.42
N MET A 128 -5.80 28.45 2.60
CA MET A 128 -4.99 29.63 2.90
C MET A 128 -3.80 29.31 3.78
N VAL A 129 -2.69 29.99 3.49
CA VAL A 129 -1.44 29.96 4.28
C VAL A 129 -0.99 31.39 4.54
N ASP A 130 -0.64 31.69 5.78
CA ASP A 130 -0.06 32.98 6.19
C ASP A 130 1.17 33.30 5.33
N GLU A 131 1.23 34.51 4.77
CA GLU A 131 2.27 34.95 3.82
C GLU A 131 3.69 34.72 4.36
N THR A 132 3.89 34.86 5.68
CA THR A 132 5.20 34.67 6.33
C THR A 132 5.66 33.21 6.39
N TYR A 133 4.74 32.26 6.14
CA TYR A 133 4.99 30.81 6.16
C TYR A 133 4.87 30.16 4.79
N GLN A 134 4.66 30.94 3.73
CA GLN A 134 4.71 30.44 2.35
C GLN A 134 6.12 29.94 2.00
N HIS A 135 6.20 29.00 1.06
CA HIS A 135 7.44 28.34 0.62
C HIS A 135 8.21 27.52 1.68
N GLN A 136 7.62 27.29 2.85
CA GLN A 136 8.18 26.44 3.90
C GLN A 136 7.58 25.01 3.93
N GLY A 137 6.95 24.58 2.83
CA GLY A 137 6.25 23.29 2.71
C GLY A 137 4.92 23.20 3.48
N LEU A 138 4.44 24.29 4.08
CA LEU A 138 3.20 24.29 4.87
C LEU A 138 1.95 24.08 3.98
N GLY A 139 1.91 24.73 2.82
CA GLY A 139 0.81 24.57 1.86
C GLY A 139 0.66 23.14 1.37
N THR A 140 1.78 22.51 0.98
CA THR A 140 1.81 21.09 0.56
C THR A 140 1.23 20.18 1.65
N LYS A 141 1.68 20.31 2.90
CA LYS A 141 1.17 19.47 4.01
C LYS A 141 -0.32 19.69 4.28
N LEU A 142 -0.78 20.94 4.20
CA LEU A 142 -2.21 21.26 4.42
C LEU A 142 -3.09 20.74 3.28
N TYR A 143 -2.58 20.78 2.04
CA TYR A 143 -3.25 20.23 0.86
C TYR A 143 -3.30 18.70 0.90
N GLU A 144 -2.18 18.03 1.23
CA GLU A 144 -2.14 16.58 1.43
C GLU A 144 -3.15 16.13 2.51
N TYR A 145 -3.33 16.94 3.55
CA TYR A 145 -4.35 16.68 4.58
C TYR A 145 -5.79 16.81 4.04
N ALA A 146 -6.05 17.76 3.13
CA ALA A 146 -7.34 17.86 2.44
C ALA A 146 -7.63 16.59 1.62
N GLU A 147 -6.65 16.13 0.83
CA GLU A 147 -6.80 14.89 0.05
C GLU A 147 -7.01 13.67 0.93
N TYR A 148 -6.29 13.57 2.05
CA TYR A 148 -6.50 12.53 3.05
C TYR A 148 -7.95 12.51 3.56
N LEU A 149 -8.52 13.67 3.89
CA LEU A 149 -9.91 13.77 4.35
C LEU A 149 -10.91 13.39 3.27
N PHE A 150 -10.69 13.83 2.02
CA PHE A 150 -11.53 13.42 0.90
C PHE A 150 -11.53 11.90 0.71
N LYS A 151 -10.35 11.27 0.74
CA LYS A 151 -10.22 9.81 0.64
C LYS A 151 -10.93 9.09 1.76
N LYS A 152 -10.74 9.54 3.00
CA LYS A 152 -11.40 8.99 4.19
C LYS A 152 -12.93 8.99 4.07
N GLU A 153 -13.49 9.98 3.37
CA GLU A 153 -14.94 10.14 3.19
C GLU A 153 -15.44 9.55 1.85
N ASN A 154 -14.59 8.77 1.16
CA ASN A 154 -14.87 8.16 -0.15
C ASN A 154 -15.31 9.19 -1.21
N CYS A 155 -14.64 10.35 -1.22
CA CYS A 155 -14.75 11.34 -2.29
C CYS A 155 -13.94 10.85 -3.50
N SER A 156 -14.57 10.78 -4.66
CA SER A 156 -13.97 10.31 -5.91
C SER A 156 -13.47 11.46 -6.77
N HIS A 157 -14.14 12.61 -6.73
CA HIS A 157 -13.78 13.79 -7.48
C HIS A 157 -14.01 15.04 -6.65
N TYR A 158 -12.99 15.88 -6.53
CA TYR A 158 -13.15 17.17 -5.89
C TYR A 158 -12.71 18.32 -6.78
N ILE A 159 -13.31 19.47 -6.53
CA ILE A 159 -13.03 20.72 -7.23
C ILE A 159 -12.43 21.77 -6.32
N LEU A 160 -11.88 22.79 -6.97
CA LEU A 160 -11.44 24.01 -6.34
C LEU A 160 -11.60 25.16 -7.34
N TYR A 161 -12.13 26.27 -6.87
CA TYR A 161 -12.06 27.55 -7.56
C TYR A 161 -10.86 28.35 -7.05
N THR A 162 -10.08 28.90 -7.97
CA THR A 162 -8.98 29.81 -7.64
C THR A 162 -8.91 30.93 -8.65
N ASP A 163 -8.14 31.98 -8.40
CA ASP A 163 -8.04 33.12 -9.31
C ASP A 163 -6.60 33.62 -9.47
N THR A 164 -6.39 34.55 -10.40
CA THR A 164 -5.08 35.11 -10.74
C THR A 164 -4.36 35.84 -9.60
N ARG A 165 -5.05 36.12 -8.48
CA ARG A 165 -4.44 36.69 -7.27
C ARG A 165 -3.87 35.61 -6.34
N CYS A 166 -4.13 34.34 -6.61
CA CYS A 166 -3.60 33.20 -5.88
C CYS A 166 -2.43 32.57 -6.64
N SER A 167 -1.61 31.78 -5.93
CA SER A 167 -0.55 30.97 -6.53
C SER A 167 -1.14 29.73 -7.23
N TYR A 168 -2.00 29.92 -8.24
CA TYR A 168 -2.78 28.85 -8.86
C TYR A 168 -1.91 27.74 -9.49
N GLU A 169 -0.69 28.06 -9.92
CA GLU A 169 0.31 27.08 -10.39
C GLU A 169 0.64 26.00 -9.35
N PHE A 170 0.41 26.28 -8.05
CA PHE A 170 0.47 25.29 -6.97
C PHE A 170 -0.41 24.07 -7.27
N TYR A 171 -1.61 24.28 -7.81
CA TYR A 171 -2.56 23.19 -8.09
C TYR A 171 -2.15 22.40 -9.34
N ASP A 172 -1.51 23.05 -10.31
CA ASP A 172 -0.90 22.37 -11.47
C ASP A 172 0.20 21.40 -10.98
N HIS A 173 1.06 21.83 -10.05
CA HIS A 173 2.09 20.97 -9.44
C HIS A 173 1.52 19.80 -8.64
N HIS A 174 0.33 19.96 -8.07
CA HIS A 174 -0.38 18.91 -7.35
C HIS A 174 -1.27 18.02 -8.24
N GLN A 175 -1.07 18.10 -9.56
CA GLN A 175 -1.75 17.28 -10.58
C GLN A 175 -3.27 17.48 -10.59
N MET A 176 -3.76 18.65 -10.14
CA MET A 176 -5.14 19.03 -10.42
C MET A 176 -5.23 19.45 -11.89
N LYS A 177 -6.29 19.02 -12.57
CA LYS A 177 -6.57 19.40 -13.94
C LYS A 177 -7.35 20.71 -13.95
N ARG A 178 -6.82 21.73 -14.63
CA ARG A 178 -7.58 22.94 -14.96
C ARG A 178 -8.66 22.57 -16.00
N LEU A 179 -9.93 22.71 -15.63
CA LEU A 179 -11.06 22.29 -16.46
C LEU A 179 -11.60 23.43 -17.32
N ASP A 180 -11.77 24.61 -16.73
CA ASP A 180 -12.32 25.77 -17.43
C ASP A 180 -11.86 27.06 -16.73
N GLN A 181 -12.11 28.20 -17.38
CA GLN A 181 -11.78 29.52 -16.84
C GLN A 181 -12.80 30.58 -17.22
N TYR A 182 -13.04 31.52 -16.30
CA TYR A 182 -13.86 32.71 -16.53
C TYR A 182 -12.98 33.96 -16.42
N ARG A 183 -12.79 34.66 -17.53
CA ARG A 183 -12.03 35.91 -17.57
C ARG A 183 -12.99 37.09 -17.39
N ARG A 184 -12.80 37.87 -16.33
CA ARG A 184 -13.60 39.08 -16.07
C ARG A 184 -13.03 40.29 -16.82
N ASP A 185 -11.72 40.47 -16.76
CA ASP A 185 -10.98 41.57 -17.37
C ASP A 185 -9.53 41.13 -17.67
N ASP A 186 -8.66 42.08 -18.03
CA ASP A 186 -7.28 41.74 -18.40
C ASP A 186 -6.44 41.20 -17.24
N ASP A 187 -6.79 41.53 -16.00
CA ASP A 187 -6.01 41.22 -14.79
C ASP A 187 -6.65 40.13 -13.91
N PHE A 188 -7.93 39.80 -14.15
CA PHE A 188 -8.69 38.88 -13.31
C PHE A 188 -9.31 37.71 -14.09
N THR A 189 -8.85 36.49 -13.76
CA THR A 189 -9.42 35.24 -14.27
C THR A 189 -9.68 34.28 -13.11
N ILE A 190 -10.84 33.64 -13.11
CA ILE A 190 -11.21 32.54 -12.21
C ILE A 190 -10.92 31.23 -12.96
N TYR A 191 -10.26 30.29 -12.29
CA TYR A 191 -9.96 28.95 -12.77
C TYR A 191 -10.76 27.93 -11.98
N LEU A 192 -11.37 26.98 -12.70
CA LEU A 192 -11.93 25.76 -12.11
C LEU A 192 -10.90 24.64 -12.24
N TYR A 193 -10.45 24.14 -11.10
CA TYR A 193 -9.62 22.94 -11.00
C TYR A 193 -10.45 21.76 -10.53
N ALA A 194 -10.14 20.58 -11.04
CA ALA A 194 -10.66 19.33 -10.54
C ALA A 194 -9.57 18.29 -10.41
N LYS A 195 -9.77 17.35 -9.49
CA LYS A 195 -8.94 16.16 -9.37
C LYS A 195 -9.81 14.95 -9.10
N GLU A 196 -9.55 13.92 -9.88
CA GLU A 196 -10.03 12.57 -9.60
C GLU A 196 -9.12 11.95 -8.55
N LEU A 197 -9.71 11.50 -7.45
CA LEU A 197 -9.07 10.67 -6.45
C LEU A 197 -9.38 9.22 -6.80
N LYS A 198 -8.40 8.53 -7.39
CA LYS A 198 -8.50 7.08 -7.55
C LYS A 198 -8.56 6.45 -6.15
N SER A 199 -9.64 5.77 -5.83
CA SER A 199 -9.78 5.06 -4.55
C SER A 199 -9.10 3.69 -4.62
N MET A 200 -9.02 3.00 -3.48
CA MET A 200 -8.69 1.57 -3.48
C MET A 200 -9.63 0.82 -4.42
N GLU A 201 -9.08 0.00 -5.31
CA GLU A 201 -9.85 -0.92 -6.14
C GLU A 201 -10.15 -2.20 -5.34
N TYR A 202 -11.31 -2.81 -5.59
CA TYR A 202 -11.72 -4.05 -4.94
C TYR A 202 -12.11 -5.11 -5.97
N ARG A 203 -11.70 -6.36 -5.75
CA ARG A 203 -12.09 -7.54 -6.53
C ARG A 203 -12.97 -8.45 -5.70
N GLN A 204 -13.99 -9.04 -6.33
CA GLN A 204 -14.91 -9.94 -5.65
C GLN A 204 -14.31 -11.35 -5.55
N LEU A 205 -14.46 -11.99 -4.41
CA LEU A 205 -14.18 -13.42 -4.27
C LEU A 205 -15.16 -14.22 -5.17
N PRO A 206 -14.70 -15.11 -6.08
CA PRO A 206 -15.57 -15.69 -7.10
C PRO A 206 -16.81 -16.42 -6.57
N HIS A 207 -16.66 -17.18 -5.48
CA HIS A 207 -17.76 -17.91 -4.82
C HIS A 207 -18.18 -17.25 -3.49
N GLY A 208 -17.99 -15.93 -3.37
CA GLY A 208 -18.29 -15.16 -2.17
C GLY A 208 -18.89 -13.78 -2.45
N ASN A 209 -19.22 -13.06 -1.38
CA ASN A 209 -19.69 -11.67 -1.43
C ASN A 209 -18.61 -10.67 -1.00
N GLU A 210 -17.45 -11.18 -0.62
CA GLU A 210 -16.33 -10.42 -0.13
C GLU A 210 -15.73 -9.57 -1.24
N LYS A 211 -15.58 -8.28 -0.97
CA LYS A 211 -14.90 -7.33 -1.85
C LYS A 211 -13.52 -7.06 -1.27
N ILE A 212 -12.50 -7.63 -1.88
CA ILE A 212 -11.13 -7.65 -1.37
C ILE A 212 -10.32 -6.53 -2.04
N SER A 213 -9.62 -5.71 -1.26
CA SER A 213 -8.77 -4.65 -1.79
C SER A 213 -7.63 -5.25 -2.62
N VAL A 214 -7.37 -4.69 -3.81
CA VAL A 214 -6.32 -5.22 -4.72
C VAL A 214 -4.93 -5.16 -4.09
N ILE A 215 -4.73 -4.24 -3.15
CA ILE A 215 -3.57 -4.23 -2.25
C ILE A 215 -4.05 -4.68 -0.86
N GLY A 216 -3.56 -5.82 -0.40
CA GLY A 216 -3.63 -6.26 1.00
C GLY A 216 -2.32 -5.96 1.73
N LEU A 217 -2.12 -6.56 2.90
CA LEU A 217 -0.85 -6.44 3.65
C LEU A 217 -0.33 -7.80 4.11
N GLY A 218 0.94 -8.07 3.80
CA GLY A 218 1.72 -9.13 4.45
C GLY A 218 2.35 -8.62 5.74
N THR A 219 2.11 -9.31 6.86
CA THR A 219 2.56 -8.85 8.18
C THR A 219 3.90 -9.44 8.63
N SER A 220 4.52 -10.30 7.83
CA SER A 220 5.79 -10.99 8.13
C SER A 220 6.86 -10.06 8.74
N SER A 221 7.17 -8.94 8.08
CA SER A 221 8.19 -7.98 8.54
C SER A 221 7.66 -6.86 9.44
N LEU A 222 6.34 -6.80 9.65
CA LEU A 222 5.72 -5.74 10.45
C LEU A 222 6.06 -5.89 11.94
N GLY A 223 6.27 -7.13 12.39
CA GLY A 223 6.67 -7.43 13.75
C GLY A 223 8.06 -6.89 14.14
N GLU A 224 8.89 -6.44 13.20
CA GLU A 224 10.16 -5.77 13.53
C GLU A 224 9.95 -4.40 14.20
N SER A 225 8.77 -3.80 13.99
CA SER A 225 8.38 -2.54 14.62
C SER A 225 7.91 -2.72 16.07
N ASN A 226 7.82 -1.60 16.79
CA ASN A 226 7.15 -1.56 18.10
C ASN A 226 5.62 -1.55 17.93
N ASP A 227 4.89 -1.88 19.01
CA ASP A 227 3.44 -2.03 18.99
C ASP A 227 2.71 -0.76 18.52
N GLU A 228 3.18 0.43 18.92
CA GLU A 228 2.57 1.71 18.53
C GLU A 228 2.62 1.91 17.01
N GLU A 229 3.75 1.61 16.39
CA GLU A 229 3.91 1.74 14.93
C GLU A 229 3.14 0.65 14.18
N ILE A 230 3.06 -0.57 14.71
CA ILE A 230 2.21 -1.63 14.14
C ILE A 230 0.74 -1.19 14.14
N ILE A 231 0.24 -0.72 15.29
CA ILE A 231 -1.14 -0.25 15.45
C ILE A 231 -1.43 0.90 14.49
N ALA A 232 -0.55 1.91 14.45
CA ALA A 232 -0.70 3.06 13.58
C ALA A 232 -0.66 2.67 12.09
N THR A 233 0.21 1.71 11.71
CA THR A 233 0.29 1.22 10.32
C THR A 233 -1.00 0.55 9.89
N ILE A 234 -1.56 -0.34 10.72
CA ILE A 234 -2.81 -1.06 10.40
C ILE A 234 -4.01 -0.11 10.37
N GLN A 235 -4.11 0.82 11.32
CA GLN A 235 -5.17 1.81 11.33
C GLN A 235 -5.13 2.73 10.11
N GLU A 236 -3.93 3.16 9.70
CA GLU A 236 -3.75 3.95 8.47
C GLU A 236 -4.13 3.13 7.24
N ALA A 237 -3.73 1.86 7.16
CA ALA A 237 -4.07 1.00 6.02
C ALA A 237 -5.60 0.85 5.87
N ILE A 238 -6.31 0.61 6.97
CA ILE A 238 -7.78 0.53 7.01
C ILE A 238 -8.40 1.87 6.59
N ALA A 239 -7.85 2.99 7.06
CA ALA A 239 -8.32 4.33 6.69
C ALA A 239 -8.14 4.62 5.19
N GLN A 240 -7.12 4.03 4.56
CA GLN A 240 -6.85 4.12 3.12
C GLN A 240 -7.59 3.05 2.28
N GLY A 241 -8.48 2.27 2.92
CA GLY A 241 -9.34 1.30 2.25
C GLY A 241 -8.75 -0.11 2.11
N VAL A 242 -7.55 -0.39 2.64
CA VAL A 242 -7.02 -1.76 2.67
C VAL A 242 -7.84 -2.60 3.64
N ASN A 243 -8.33 -3.75 3.18
CA ASN A 243 -9.20 -4.60 3.98
C ASN A 243 -8.76 -6.07 4.03
N TYR A 244 -7.58 -6.44 3.54
CA TYR A 244 -7.11 -7.83 3.58
C TYR A 244 -5.75 -7.92 4.25
N LEU A 245 -5.67 -8.64 5.38
CA LEU A 245 -4.47 -8.79 6.20
C LEU A 245 -4.05 -10.26 6.27
N ASP A 246 -2.82 -10.52 5.85
CA ASP A 246 -2.18 -11.83 5.98
C ASP A 246 -1.38 -11.94 7.27
N LEU A 247 -1.70 -12.93 8.10
CA LEU A 247 -1.15 -13.09 9.46
C LEU A 247 -0.08 -14.18 9.58
N ALA A 248 0.73 -14.41 8.54
CA ALA A 248 2.00 -15.16 8.68
C ALA A 248 3.13 -14.22 9.18
N SER A 249 2.94 -13.62 10.37
CA SER A 249 3.92 -12.68 10.94
C SER A 249 5.20 -13.39 11.38
N GLY A 250 6.35 -12.72 11.34
CA GLY A 250 7.61 -13.22 11.90
C GLY A 250 7.59 -13.33 13.42
N HIS A 251 6.85 -12.45 14.12
CA HIS A 251 6.83 -12.37 15.59
C HIS A 251 5.42 -12.48 16.17
N ALA A 252 5.27 -13.23 17.27
CA ALA A 252 4.00 -13.45 17.96
C ALA A 252 3.34 -12.15 18.47
N LYS A 253 4.13 -11.17 18.91
CA LYS A 253 3.62 -9.86 19.42
C LYS A 253 2.73 -9.12 18.41
N THR A 254 2.94 -9.38 17.11
CA THR A 254 2.20 -8.73 16.02
C THR A 254 0.69 -8.98 16.13
N PHE A 255 0.28 -10.17 16.59
CA PHE A 255 -1.14 -10.54 16.70
C PHE A 255 -1.87 -9.68 17.74
N GLN A 256 -1.25 -9.43 18.90
CA GLN A 256 -1.85 -8.59 19.94
C GLN A 256 -1.98 -7.13 19.48
N ALA A 257 -0.95 -6.60 18.82
CA ALA A 257 -0.97 -5.24 18.27
C ALA A 257 -2.05 -5.09 17.17
N ILE A 258 -2.17 -6.07 16.26
CA ILE A 258 -3.23 -6.08 15.24
C ILE A 258 -4.61 -6.18 15.89
N GLY A 259 -4.80 -7.04 16.89
CA GLY A 259 -6.05 -7.14 17.65
C GLY A 259 -6.48 -5.82 18.27
N GLN A 260 -5.53 -5.03 18.79
CA GLN A 260 -5.80 -3.67 19.27
C GLN A 260 -6.15 -2.71 18.13
N ALA A 261 -5.46 -2.78 17.00
CA ALA A 261 -5.65 -1.89 15.85
C ALA A 261 -7.03 -2.06 15.19
N ILE A 262 -7.57 -3.28 15.17
CA ILE A 262 -8.87 -3.61 14.54
C ILE A 262 -10.05 -3.52 15.52
N LYS A 263 -9.80 -3.23 16.80
CA LYS A 263 -10.84 -3.14 17.83
C LYS A 263 -11.89 -2.08 17.45
N GLY A 264 -13.16 -2.49 17.42
CA GLY A 264 -14.28 -1.61 17.03
C GLY A 264 -14.43 -1.39 15.53
N GLN A 265 -13.65 -2.09 14.70
CA GLN A 265 -13.71 -2.04 13.24
C GLN A 265 -13.35 -3.39 12.59
N ARG A 266 -13.56 -4.50 13.31
CA ARG A 266 -13.20 -5.87 12.90
C ARG A 266 -13.91 -6.29 11.62
N GLU A 267 -15.11 -5.77 11.39
CA GLU A 267 -15.94 -5.99 10.19
C GLU A 267 -15.38 -5.30 8.93
N LYS A 268 -14.44 -4.36 9.08
CA LYS A 268 -13.81 -3.66 7.95
C LYS A 268 -12.62 -4.39 7.36
N VAL A 269 -12.18 -5.49 7.98
CA VAL A 269 -11.00 -6.25 7.57
C VAL A 269 -11.30 -7.73 7.45
N TYR A 270 -10.67 -8.36 6.48
CA TYR A 270 -10.58 -9.80 6.30
C TYR A 270 -9.22 -10.27 6.82
N LEU A 271 -9.24 -11.27 7.70
CA LEU A 271 -8.04 -11.87 8.27
C LEU A 271 -7.77 -13.23 7.64
N GLN A 272 -6.57 -13.38 7.07
CA GLN A 272 -6.02 -14.65 6.62
C GLN A 272 -5.14 -15.24 7.74
N ILE A 273 -5.58 -16.37 8.29
CA ILE A 273 -4.95 -17.06 9.44
C ILE A 273 -4.48 -18.45 8.99
N HIS A 274 -3.28 -18.83 9.42
CA HIS A 274 -2.53 -19.97 8.90
C HIS A 274 -2.53 -21.17 9.86
N PHE A 275 -3.21 -22.24 9.45
CA PHE A 275 -3.21 -23.55 10.09
C PHE A 275 -1.89 -24.26 9.80
N GLY A 276 -1.02 -24.31 10.81
CA GLY A 276 0.34 -24.85 10.69
C GLY A 276 1.41 -23.83 11.08
N ALA A 277 1.09 -22.53 11.06
CA ALA A 277 1.93 -21.52 11.69
C ALA A 277 1.88 -21.69 13.22
N ASN A 278 3.04 -21.70 13.87
CA ASN A 278 3.17 -21.88 15.30
C ASN A 278 3.98 -20.74 15.92
N TYR A 279 3.54 -20.27 17.09
CA TYR A 279 4.10 -19.10 17.78
C TYR A 279 4.41 -19.38 19.25
N GLU A 280 4.41 -20.64 19.68
CA GLU A 280 4.69 -21.06 21.06
C GLU A 280 6.02 -20.51 21.62
N THR A 281 7.02 -20.28 20.77
CA THR A 281 8.34 -19.74 21.17
C THR A 281 8.38 -18.22 21.24
N GLY A 282 7.31 -17.53 20.85
CA GLY A 282 7.27 -16.08 20.62
C GLY A 282 7.65 -15.67 19.19
N GLU A 283 8.18 -16.60 18.40
CA GLU A 283 8.66 -16.40 17.03
C GLU A 283 7.92 -17.33 16.07
N TYR A 284 7.96 -17.01 14.77
CA TYR A 284 7.38 -17.86 13.74
C TYR A 284 8.05 -19.25 13.72
N GLY A 285 7.21 -20.27 13.74
CA GLY A 285 7.55 -21.66 13.49
C GLY A 285 6.47 -22.35 12.65
N TRP A 286 6.73 -23.62 12.31
CA TRP A 286 5.83 -24.41 11.47
C TRP A 286 5.63 -25.81 12.05
N THR A 287 4.41 -26.35 11.92
CA THR A 287 4.08 -27.69 12.39
C THR A 287 2.92 -28.32 11.60
N THR A 288 2.98 -29.64 11.42
CA THR A 288 1.88 -30.47 10.90
C THR A 288 1.12 -31.23 11.99
N ASN A 289 1.49 -31.04 13.26
CA ASN A 289 0.83 -31.70 14.38
C ASN A 289 -0.52 -31.04 14.69
N LEU A 290 -1.60 -31.81 14.58
CA LEU A 290 -2.96 -31.29 14.74
C LEU A 290 -3.22 -30.63 16.10
N ASP A 291 -2.71 -31.18 17.20
CA ASP A 291 -2.98 -30.62 18.54
C ASP A 291 -2.27 -29.28 18.73
N ARG A 292 -1.04 -29.13 18.22
CA ARG A 292 -0.33 -27.84 18.21
C ARG A 292 -1.01 -26.83 17.29
N ILE A 293 -1.53 -27.26 16.14
CA ILE A 293 -2.32 -26.40 15.24
C ILE A 293 -3.56 -25.87 15.97
N LYS A 294 -4.33 -26.74 16.66
CA LYS A 294 -5.50 -26.32 17.45
C LYS A 294 -5.13 -25.29 18.52
N GLN A 295 -4.06 -25.55 19.27
CA GLN A 295 -3.57 -24.63 20.30
C GLN A 295 -3.16 -23.28 19.71
N SER A 296 -2.42 -23.30 18.59
CA SER A 296 -2.01 -22.06 17.92
C SER A 296 -3.21 -21.26 17.40
N ILE A 297 -4.18 -21.91 16.75
CA ILE A 297 -5.38 -21.22 16.23
C ILE A 297 -6.18 -20.60 17.37
N GLN A 298 -6.35 -21.31 18.50
CA GLN A 298 -7.00 -20.74 19.67
C GLN A 298 -6.26 -19.50 20.18
N TRP A 299 -4.94 -19.59 20.35
CA TRP A 299 -4.12 -18.46 20.81
C TRP A 299 -4.18 -17.27 19.84
N GLN A 300 -4.11 -17.50 18.52
CA GLN A 300 -4.20 -16.45 17.51
C GLN A 300 -5.54 -15.69 17.61
N LEU A 301 -6.66 -16.42 17.75
CA LEU A 301 -7.99 -15.82 17.92
C LEU A 301 -8.10 -15.01 19.21
N GLU A 302 -7.53 -15.50 20.32
CA GLU A 302 -7.48 -14.79 21.60
C GLU A 302 -6.69 -13.47 21.49
N MET A 303 -5.51 -13.49 20.86
CA MET A 303 -4.69 -12.28 20.67
C MET A 303 -5.33 -11.26 19.74
N LEU A 304 -5.99 -11.72 18.69
CA LEU A 304 -6.74 -10.89 17.74
C LEU A 304 -8.09 -10.41 18.28
N GLN A 305 -8.53 -10.92 19.43
CA GLN A 305 -9.81 -10.61 20.08
C GLN A 305 -11.02 -10.85 19.14
N THR A 306 -10.98 -11.97 18.42
CA THR A 306 -12.03 -12.39 17.46
C THR A 306 -12.39 -13.86 17.66
N ASN A 307 -13.61 -14.24 17.29
CA ASN A 307 -14.10 -15.62 17.40
C ASN A 307 -14.35 -16.27 16.02
N TYR A 308 -13.95 -15.61 14.94
CA TYR A 308 -14.05 -16.11 13.57
C TYR A 308 -12.83 -15.71 12.73
N ILE A 309 -12.61 -16.51 11.69
CA ILE A 309 -11.55 -16.43 10.68
C ILE A 309 -12.23 -16.23 9.33
N ASP A 310 -11.88 -15.15 8.63
CA ASP A 310 -12.41 -14.92 7.28
C ASP A 310 -11.81 -15.94 6.31
N PHE A 311 -10.48 -16.09 6.33
CA PHE A 311 -9.74 -16.98 5.45
C PHE A 311 -8.82 -17.89 6.28
N GLY A 312 -9.18 -19.16 6.40
CA GLY A 312 -8.38 -20.18 7.08
C GLY A 312 -7.49 -20.90 6.07
N PHE A 313 -6.18 -20.76 6.19
CA PHE A 313 -5.22 -21.27 5.21
C PHE A 313 -4.47 -22.47 5.74
N ILE A 314 -4.44 -23.56 4.98
CA ILE A 314 -3.52 -24.68 5.19
C ILE A 314 -2.12 -24.18 4.82
N HIS A 315 -1.21 -24.12 5.80
CA HIS A 315 -0.01 -23.30 5.68
C HIS A 315 1.23 -24.04 5.19
N CYS A 316 1.87 -23.46 4.16
CA CYS A 316 3.21 -23.80 3.68
C CYS A 316 3.35 -25.29 3.35
N ILE A 317 2.47 -25.80 2.48
CA ILE A 317 2.54 -27.18 1.99
C ILE A 317 3.25 -27.13 0.64
N ASP A 318 4.52 -27.52 0.62
CA ASP A 318 5.37 -27.43 -0.57
C ASP A 318 5.84 -28.80 -1.06
N GLU A 319 5.79 -29.83 -0.20
CA GLU A 319 6.15 -31.21 -0.52
C GLU A 319 4.98 -32.19 -0.38
N GLU A 320 5.03 -33.28 -1.16
CA GLU A 320 4.06 -34.38 -1.06
C GLU A 320 4.03 -35.03 0.33
N ALA A 321 5.18 -35.03 1.02
CA ALA A 321 5.28 -35.53 2.38
C ALA A 321 4.48 -34.67 3.37
N ASP A 322 4.47 -33.34 3.19
CA ASP A 322 3.70 -32.42 4.02
C ASP A 322 2.21 -32.66 3.84
N LEU A 323 1.75 -32.77 2.59
CA LEU A 323 0.35 -33.05 2.26
C LEU A 323 -0.12 -34.35 2.93
N LYS A 324 0.65 -35.43 2.78
CA LYS A 324 0.35 -36.71 3.45
C LYS A 324 0.36 -36.61 4.96
N ALA A 325 1.27 -35.80 5.53
CA ALA A 325 1.35 -35.61 6.98
C ALA A 325 0.09 -34.91 7.51
N ILE A 326 -0.37 -33.83 6.88
CA ILE A 326 -1.55 -33.08 7.30
C ILE A 326 -2.86 -33.87 7.07
N GLU A 327 -2.93 -34.67 5.99
CA GLU A 327 -4.03 -35.61 5.74
C GLU A 327 -4.10 -36.66 6.85
N LYS A 328 -2.99 -37.34 7.12
CA LYS A 328 -2.91 -38.37 8.16
C LYS A 328 -3.21 -37.80 9.55
N ALA A 329 -2.79 -36.57 9.82
CA ALA A 329 -3.03 -35.89 11.09
C ALA A 329 -4.48 -35.39 11.23
N GLY A 330 -5.29 -35.37 10.16
CA GLY A 330 -6.68 -34.89 10.19
C GLY A 330 -6.81 -33.36 10.18
N VAL A 331 -5.81 -32.63 9.68
CA VAL A 331 -5.84 -31.15 9.62
C VAL A 331 -6.88 -30.67 8.61
N ILE A 332 -6.99 -31.35 7.46
CA ILE A 332 -7.97 -31.02 6.41
C ILE A 332 -9.41 -31.23 6.92
N ASP A 333 -9.66 -32.30 7.69
CA ASP A 333 -10.97 -32.53 8.32
C ASP A 333 -11.29 -31.47 9.37
N TYR A 334 -10.28 -31.09 10.17
CA TYR A 334 -10.45 -30.08 11.21
C TYR A 334 -10.84 -28.71 10.65
N ILE A 335 -10.17 -28.21 9.61
CA ILE A 335 -10.50 -26.91 9.03
C ILE A 335 -11.88 -26.92 8.33
N GLN A 336 -12.24 -28.03 7.68
CA GLN A 336 -13.59 -28.20 7.10
C GLN A 336 -14.67 -28.21 8.18
N GLU A 337 -14.41 -28.84 9.33
CA GLU A 337 -15.33 -28.82 10.46
C GLU A 337 -15.51 -27.40 11.02
N LEU A 338 -14.44 -26.62 11.15
CA LEU A 338 -14.55 -25.21 11.53
C LEU A 338 -15.32 -24.38 10.50
N LYS A 339 -15.23 -24.71 9.20
CA LYS A 339 -16.04 -24.08 8.15
C LYS A 339 -17.53 -24.40 8.34
N LYS A 340 -17.88 -25.65 8.62
CA LYS A 340 -19.26 -26.06 8.93
C LYS A 340 -19.82 -25.36 10.17
N GLN A 341 -18.97 -25.15 11.19
CA GLN A 341 -19.33 -24.39 12.40
C GLN A 341 -19.41 -22.88 12.17
N GLY A 342 -19.00 -22.39 11.00
CA GLY A 342 -18.97 -20.96 10.66
C GLY A 342 -17.85 -20.18 11.36
N ILE A 343 -16.91 -20.86 12.01
CA ILE A 343 -15.71 -20.25 12.62
C ILE A 343 -14.75 -19.83 11.50
N VAL A 344 -14.53 -20.69 10.50
CA VAL A 344 -13.82 -20.36 9.26
C VAL A 344 -14.86 -20.03 8.19
N LYS A 345 -14.71 -18.94 7.44
CA LYS A 345 -15.63 -18.62 6.32
C LYS A 345 -15.16 -19.26 5.02
N HIS A 346 -13.89 -19.07 4.70
CA HIS A 346 -13.26 -19.56 3.48
C HIS A 346 -12.02 -20.38 3.79
N ILE A 347 -11.80 -21.45 3.03
CA ILE A 347 -10.63 -22.31 3.14
C ILE A 347 -9.65 -21.95 2.04
N GLY A 348 -8.38 -21.82 2.39
CA GLY A 348 -7.31 -21.64 1.42
C GLY A 348 -6.09 -22.50 1.67
N LEU A 349 -5.13 -22.37 0.76
CA LEU A 349 -3.84 -23.06 0.77
C LEU A 349 -2.72 -22.06 0.53
N SER A 350 -1.63 -22.16 1.29
CA SER A 350 -0.38 -21.46 0.99
C SER A 350 0.66 -22.46 0.47
N SER A 351 1.19 -22.20 -0.73
CA SER A 351 2.21 -23.03 -1.37
C SER A 351 3.05 -22.23 -2.36
N HIS A 352 4.25 -22.72 -2.64
CA HIS A 352 5.15 -22.28 -3.69
C HIS A 352 5.19 -23.29 -4.85
N THR A 353 4.65 -24.50 -4.68
CA THR A 353 4.80 -25.63 -5.62
C THR A 353 3.52 -25.86 -6.43
N PRO A 354 3.50 -25.63 -7.76
CA PRO A 354 2.30 -25.81 -8.58
C PRO A 354 1.70 -27.21 -8.51
N GLU A 355 2.52 -28.26 -8.51
CA GLU A 355 2.06 -29.65 -8.41
C GLU A 355 1.23 -29.90 -7.14
N ILE A 356 1.66 -29.35 -6.00
CA ILE A 356 0.92 -29.46 -4.74
C ILE A 356 -0.39 -28.70 -4.81
N VAL A 357 -0.38 -27.49 -5.37
CA VAL A 357 -1.62 -26.71 -5.54
C VAL A 357 -2.62 -27.49 -6.40
N HIS A 358 -2.19 -28.11 -7.49
CA HIS A 358 -3.06 -28.95 -8.31
C HIS A 358 -3.68 -30.12 -7.54
N LYS A 359 -2.90 -30.83 -6.71
CA LYS A 359 -3.41 -31.94 -5.89
C LYS A 359 -4.48 -31.49 -4.90
N VAL A 360 -4.31 -30.32 -4.28
CA VAL A 360 -5.29 -29.80 -3.32
C VAL A 360 -6.50 -29.19 -4.04
N LEU A 361 -6.34 -28.60 -5.23
CA LEU A 361 -7.45 -28.16 -6.08
C LEU A 361 -8.37 -29.34 -6.45
N ASP A 362 -7.79 -30.52 -6.73
CA ASP A 362 -8.55 -31.75 -7.02
C ASP A 362 -9.43 -32.21 -5.85
N MET A 363 -9.18 -31.73 -4.62
CA MET A 363 -10.04 -31.99 -3.45
C MET A 363 -11.31 -31.13 -3.45
N HIS A 364 -11.36 -30.07 -4.26
CA HIS A 364 -12.49 -29.13 -4.37
C HIS A 364 -12.93 -28.48 -3.05
N ILE A 365 -11.97 -28.21 -2.15
CA ILE A 365 -12.22 -27.57 -0.84
C ILE A 365 -11.79 -26.10 -0.78
N LEU A 366 -11.02 -25.62 -1.77
CA LEU A 366 -10.37 -24.31 -1.74
C LEU A 366 -11.26 -23.21 -2.30
N ASP A 367 -11.33 -22.09 -1.60
CA ASP A 367 -11.88 -20.83 -2.06
C ASP A 367 -10.77 -19.88 -2.54
N MET A 368 -9.55 -20.03 -2.01
CA MET A 368 -8.38 -19.20 -2.36
C MET A 368 -7.03 -19.94 -2.23
N VAL A 369 -6.06 -19.59 -3.07
CA VAL A 369 -4.65 -20.00 -2.95
C VAL A 369 -3.78 -18.78 -2.71
N MET A 370 -2.83 -18.87 -1.79
CA MET A 370 -1.75 -17.89 -1.63
C MET A 370 -0.53 -18.44 -2.36
N PHE A 371 -0.11 -17.76 -3.42
CA PHE A 371 0.95 -18.22 -4.29
C PHE A 371 1.99 -17.12 -4.53
N SER A 372 3.23 -17.52 -4.78
CA SER A 372 4.28 -16.57 -5.14
C SER A 372 4.10 -16.16 -6.60
N ILE A 373 3.90 -14.88 -6.89
CA ILE A 373 3.79 -14.35 -8.27
C ILE A 373 4.60 -13.08 -8.38
N ASN A 374 5.61 -13.09 -9.25
CA ASN A 374 6.37 -11.93 -9.66
C ASN A 374 7.14 -12.26 -10.95
N PRO A 375 7.64 -11.25 -11.68
CA PRO A 375 8.37 -11.47 -12.93
C PRO A 375 9.60 -12.38 -12.77
N ALA A 376 10.35 -12.25 -11.68
CA ALA A 376 11.51 -13.12 -11.46
C ALA A 376 11.07 -14.59 -11.38
N TYR A 377 10.06 -14.92 -10.58
CA TYR A 377 9.65 -16.31 -10.35
C TYR A 377 8.98 -16.93 -11.58
N ASP A 378 8.16 -16.16 -12.30
CA ASP A 378 7.52 -16.65 -13.52
C ASP A 378 8.52 -16.85 -14.67
N HIS A 379 9.63 -16.09 -14.67
CA HIS A 379 10.75 -16.25 -15.58
C HIS A 379 11.94 -17.05 -14.96
N LYS A 380 11.69 -17.84 -13.91
CA LYS A 380 12.62 -18.84 -13.33
C LYS A 380 13.87 -18.27 -12.63
N HIS A 381 13.74 -17.13 -11.96
CA HIS A 381 14.80 -16.50 -11.18
C HIS A 381 14.48 -16.49 -9.69
N GLY A 382 15.34 -17.08 -8.86
CA GLY A 382 15.25 -17.01 -7.39
C GLY A 382 14.80 -18.31 -6.72
N GLU A 383 14.90 -18.32 -5.38
CA GLU A 383 14.76 -19.51 -4.53
C GLU A 383 13.39 -20.19 -4.58
N TYR A 384 12.32 -19.44 -4.86
CA TYR A 384 10.93 -19.92 -4.87
C TYR A 384 10.32 -19.95 -6.28
N ALA A 385 11.15 -19.92 -7.32
CA ALA A 385 10.72 -20.07 -8.71
C ALA A 385 10.46 -21.55 -9.05
N ILE A 386 9.54 -22.17 -8.30
CA ILE A 386 9.16 -23.57 -8.49
C ILE A 386 8.11 -23.65 -9.59
N GLY A 387 8.31 -24.60 -10.50
CA GLY A 387 7.49 -24.84 -11.69
C GLY A 387 7.99 -24.11 -12.94
N GLN A 388 7.62 -24.63 -14.12
CA GLN A 388 7.91 -23.98 -15.40
C GLN A 388 7.00 -22.75 -15.62
N THR A 389 7.41 -21.80 -16.47
CA THR A 389 6.61 -20.61 -16.80
C THR A 389 5.20 -20.97 -17.26
N ASP A 390 5.07 -21.91 -18.19
CA ASP A 390 3.78 -22.38 -18.70
C ASP A 390 2.96 -23.13 -17.65
N GLU A 391 3.63 -23.88 -16.76
CA GLU A 391 2.99 -24.61 -15.67
C GLU A 391 2.36 -23.64 -14.65
N ARG A 392 3.11 -22.60 -14.28
CA ARG A 392 2.62 -21.54 -13.37
C ARG A 392 1.47 -20.77 -13.99
N MET A 393 1.56 -20.41 -15.28
CA MET A 393 0.45 -19.76 -15.99
C MET A 393 -0.78 -20.66 -16.09
N ALA A 394 -0.61 -21.95 -16.39
CA ALA A 394 -1.69 -22.92 -16.42
C ALA A 394 -2.36 -23.07 -15.06
N LEU A 395 -1.59 -23.01 -13.96
CA LEU A 395 -2.13 -22.96 -12.60
C LEU A 395 -3.03 -21.73 -12.38
N TYR A 396 -2.58 -20.54 -12.77
CA TYR A 396 -3.37 -19.31 -12.61
C TYR A 396 -4.70 -19.39 -13.37
N GLN A 397 -4.64 -19.85 -14.62
CA GLN A 397 -5.81 -20.05 -15.46
C GLN A 397 -6.76 -21.11 -14.89
N ARG A 398 -6.22 -22.18 -14.31
CA ARG A 398 -7.03 -23.21 -13.64
C ARG A 398 -7.76 -22.63 -12.43
N CYS A 399 -7.07 -21.90 -11.57
CA CYS A 399 -7.68 -21.22 -10.43
C CYS A 399 -8.83 -20.31 -10.86
N GLU A 400 -8.61 -19.45 -11.86
CA GLU A 400 -9.67 -18.59 -12.41
C GLU A 400 -10.86 -19.40 -12.94
N LYS A 401 -10.59 -20.43 -13.74
CA LYS A 401 -11.62 -21.29 -14.34
C LYS A 401 -12.47 -22.01 -13.29
N GLU A 402 -11.86 -22.46 -12.20
CA GLU A 402 -12.55 -23.17 -11.11
C GLU A 402 -13.16 -22.21 -10.08
N GLY A 403 -12.93 -20.90 -10.22
CA GLY A 403 -13.39 -19.87 -9.28
C GLY A 403 -12.65 -19.90 -7.94
N VAL A 404 -11.40 -20.36 -7.93
CA VAL A 404 -10.51 -20.28 -6.78
C VAL A 404 -9.68 -19.02 -6.92
N ALA A 405 -9.80 -18.09 -5.96
CA ALA A 405 -9.05 -16.84 -6.01
C ALA A 405 -7.55 -17.04 -5.71
N ILE A 406 -6.72 -16.06 -6.08
CA ILE A 406 -5.30 -16.03 -5.74
C ILE A 406 -4.98 -14.77 -4.93
N SER A 407 -4.36 -14.95 -3.76
CA SER A 407 -3.64 -13.89 -3.05
C SER A 407 -2.14 -14.03 -3.32
N VAL A 408 -1.45 -12.93 -3.62
CA VAL A 408 -0.06 -12.98 -4.08
C VAL A 408 0.90 -12.65 -2.95
N MET A 409 1.83 -13.55 -2.67
CA MET A 409 2.99 -13.28 -1.83
C MET A 409 4.25 -13.02 -2.65
N LYS A 410 5.28 -12.43 -2.03
CA LYS A 410 6.62 -12.23 -2.62
C LYS A 410 6.61 -11.43 -3.95
N ALA A 411 5.68 -10.49 -4.12
CA ALA A 411 5.56 -9.68 -5.34
C ALA A 411 6.85 -8.92 -5.71
N PHE A 412 7.72 -8.62 -4.74
CA PHE A 412 8.97 -7.90 -4.97
C PHE A 412 10.22 -8.79 -4.98
N SER A 413 10.07 -10.12 -4.87
CA SER A 413 11.19 -11.08 -4.71
C SER A 413 12.18 -10.64 -3.61
N ALA A 414 11.66 -10.41 -2.40
CA ALA A 414 12.43 -9.86 -1.27
C ALA A 414 13.17 -8.53 -1.56
N GLY A 415 12.67 -7.74 -2.52
CA GLY A 415 13.25 -6.46 -2.93
C GLY A 415 14.27 -6.55 -4.06
N GLN A 416 14.63 -7.76 -4.53
CA GLN A 416 15.61 -7.93 -5.62
C GLN A 416 15.17 -7.24 -6.92
N LEU A 417 13.87 -7.30 -7.24
CA LEU A 417 13.31 -6.66 -8.43
C LEU A 417 13.42 -5.13 -8.40
N LEU A 418 13.62 -4.53 -7.21
CA LEU A 418 13.60 -3.09 -7.00
C LEU A 418 15.01 -2.46 -7.04
N ASP A 419 16.05 -3.27 -7.25
CA ASP A 419 17.46 -2.86 -7.23
C ASP A 419 18.15 -3.41 -8.48
N ALA A 420 18.65 -2.52 -9.35
CA ALA A 420 19.22 -2.91 -10.64
C ALA A 420 20.46 -3.79 -10.50
N ASN A 421 21.16 -3.74 -9.37
CA ASN A 421 22.34 -4.59 -9.14
C ASN A 421 21.97 -6.00 -8.68
N LYS A 422 20.75 -6.20 -8.16
CA LYS A 422 20.25 -7.47 -7.62
C LYS A 422 19.19 -8.13 -8.49
N SER A 423 18.51 -7.32 -9.30
CA SER A 423 17.47 -7.77 -10.20
C SER A 423 18.05 -8.82 -11.17
N PRO A 424 17.31 -9.91 -11.46
CA PRO A 424 17.67 -10.80 -12.55
C PRO A 424 17.51 -10.13 -13.92
N PHE A 425 16.87 -8.96 -13.97
CA PHE A 425 16.67 -8.16 -15.17
C PHE A 425 17.70 -7.05 -15.29
N PRO A 426 18.03 -6.58 -16.51
CA PRO A 426 19.04 -5.54 -16.75
C PRO A 426 18.71 -4.18 -16.12
N GLN A 427 17.47 -3.99 -15.66
CA GLN A 427 17.06 -2.81 -14.89
C GLN A 427 16.13 -3.21 -13.74
N ALA A 428 16.07 -2.34 -12.72
CA ALA A 428 15.08 -2.45 -11.67
C ALA A 428 13.67 -2.19 -12.20
N LEU A 429 12.71 -2.90 -11.64
CA LEU A 429 11.29 -2.59 -11.74
C LEU A 429 10.89 -1.68 -10.58
N THR A 430 9.85 -0.89 -10.79
CA THR A 430 9.22 -0.13 -9.70
C THR A 430 8.32 -1.04 -8.87
N ARG A 431 7.97 -0.61 -7.65
CA ARG A 431 6.95 -1.29 -6.84
C ARG A 431 5.61 -1.36 -7.58
N ILE A 432 5.23 -0.27 -8.25
CA ILE A 432 3.97 -0.17 -9.00
C ILE A 432 3.94 -1.20 -10.14
N GLN A 433 5.03 -1.34 -10.89
CA GLN A 433 5.16 -2.35 -11.96
C GLN A 433 5.07 -3.78 -11.42
N CYS A 434 5.75 -4.08 -10.31
CA CYS A 434 5.67 -5.41 -9.69
C CYS A 434 4.24 -5.75 -9.21
N LEU A 435 3.56 -4.77 -8.59
CA LEU A 435 2.18 -4.94 -8.13
C LEU A 435 1.21 -5.14 -9.31
N GLN A 436 1.33 -4.31 -10.36
CA GLN A 436 0.49 -4.43 -11.56
C GLN A 436 0.71 -5.79 -12.24
N TYR A 437 1.96 -6.22 -12.43
CA TYR A 437 2.28 -7.50 -13.06
C TYR A 437 1.58 -8.68 -12.36
N ALA A 438 1.58 -8.68 -11.02
CA ALA A 438 0.91 -9.70 -10.24
C ALA A 438 -0.62 -9.60 -10.35
N LEU A 439 -1.17 -8.39 -10.28
CA LEU A 439 -2.62 -8.14 -10.40
C LEU A 439 -3.20 -8.48 -11.78
N ASP A 440 -2.38 -8.50 -12.83
CA ASP A 440 -2.81 -8.87 -14.17
C ASP A 440 -2.88 -10.38 -14.40
N LYS A 441 -2.43 -11.20 -13.44
CA LYS A 441 -2.51 -12.66 -13.58
C LYS A 441 -3.94 -13.17 -13.37
N PRO A 442 -4.36 -14.20 -14.12
CA PRO A 442 -5.66 -14.83 -13.96
C PRO A 442 -5.93 -15.26 -12.51
N GLY A 443 -7.15 -15.05 -12.04
CA GLY A 443 -7.59 -15.46 -10.70
C GLY A 443 -7.04 -14.63 -9.53
N VAL A 444 -6.08 -13.71 -9.75
CA VAL A 444 -5.55 -12.86 -8.67
C VAL A 444 -6.59 -11.86 -8.21
N VAL A 445 -6.82 -11.79 -6.89
CA VAL A 445 -7.75 -10.82 -6.28
C VAL A 445 -7.02 -9.77 -5.44
N THR A 446 -5.85 -10.12 -4.88
CA THR A 446 -5.07 -9.21 -4.02
C THR A 446 -3.58 -9.54 -4.04
N VAL A 447 -2.74 -8.53 -3.84
CA VAL A 447 -1.30 -8.67 -3.64
C VAL A 447 -0.94 -8.25 -2.23
N LEU A 448 -0.07 -9.03 -1.57
CA LEU A 448 0.30 -8.90 -0.16
C LEU A 448 1.76 -8.43 -0.03
N PRO A 449 2.07 -7.16 -0.34
CA PRO A 449 3.40 -6.63 -0.08
C PRO A 449 3.69 -6.63 1.43
N GLY A 450 4.91 -7.00 1.79
CA GLY A 450 5.41 -6.88 3.16
C GLY A 450 5.68 -5.42 3.50
N VAL A 451 5.20 -4.97 4.65
CA VAL A 451 5.46 -3.63 5.19
C VAL A 451 6.14 -3.74 6.56
N ARG A 452 7.08 -2.84 6.84
CA ARG A 452 7.73 -2.75 8.16
C ARG A 452 7.12 -1.64 9.03
N ASN A 453 6.59 -0.60 8.41
CA ASN A 453 6.05 0.60 9.07
C ASN A 453 5.16 1.42 8.11
N ARG A 454 4.68 2.60 8.56
CA ARG A 454 3.84 3.50 7.75
C ARG A 454 4.52 4.08 6.52
N ASP A 455 5.84 4.16 6.47
CA ASP A 455 6.51 4.68 5.28
C ASP A 455 6.51 3.64 4.15
N ASP A 456 6.75 2.36 4.46
CA ASP A 456 6.53 1.28 3.49
C ASP A 456 5.07 1.24 3.01
N LEU A 457 4.11 1.42 3.93
CA LEU A 457 2.68 1.50 3.62
C LEU A 457 2.38 2.64 2.62
N LYS A 458 2.91 3.86 2.86
CA LYS A 458 2.73 4.98 1.92
C LYS A 458 3.30 4.66 0.55
N GLU A 459 4.47 4.01 0.47
CA GLU A 459 5.09 3.64 -0.80
C GLU A 459 4.25 2.65 -1.61
N ILE A 460 3.66 1.63 -0.97
CA ILE A 460 2.80 0.67 -1.69
C ILE A 460 1.46 1.30 -2.09
N LEU A 461 0.91 2.20 -1.27
CA LEU A 461 -0.38 2.86 -1.54
C LEU A 461 -0.31 3.88 -2.69
N LYS A 462 0.88 4.31 -3.10
CA LYS A 462 1.07 5.07 -4.35
C LYS A 462 0.48 4.35 -5.57
N TYR A 463 0.39 3.01 -5.53
CA TYR A 463 -0.26 2.21 -6.57
C TYR A 463 -1.70 2.69 -6.87
N THR A 464 -2.46 3.10 -5.85
CA THR A 464 -3.84 3.58 -6.03
C THR A 464 -3.92 4.82 -6.90
N GLN A 465 -2.88 5.66 -6.90
CA GLN A 465 -2.82 6.89 -7.70
C GLN A 465 -2.00 6.75 -8.98
N ALA A 466 -1.44 5.55 -9.23
CA ALA A 466 -0.56 5.34 -10.37
C ALA A 466 -1.29 5.57 -11.69
N SER A 467 -0.61 6.23 -12.62
CA SER A 467 -1.08 6.34 -14.01
C SER A 467 -0.87 5.01 -14.75
N ASP A 468 -1.53 4.83 -15.88
CA ASP A 468 -1.33 3.63 -16.71
C ASP A 468 0.12 3.50 -17.17
N LYS A 469 0.80 4.64 -17.36
CA LYS A 469 2.24 4.69 -17.67
C LYS A 469 3.11 4.19 -16.50
N ASP A 470 2.75 4.51 -15.26
CA ASP A 470 3.50 4.04 -14.09
C ASP A 470 3.29 2.53 -13.86
N LYS A 471 2.10 2.04 -14.24
CA LYS A 471 1.69 0.63 -14.19
C LYS A 471 2.27 -0.20 -15.33
N ASP A 472 2.72 0.42 -16.41
CA ASP A 472 3.31 -0.26 -17.57
C ASP A 472 4.60 -1.01 -17.19
N TYR A 473 4.52 -2.34 -17.22
CA TYR A 473 5.64 -3.27 -16.99
C TYR A 473 6.11 -3.95 -18.28
N THR A 474 5.69 -3.49 -19.46
CA THR A 474 6.09 -4.08 -20.76
C THR A 474 7.58 -4.03 -20.99
N VAL A 475 8.32 -3.21 -20.25
CA VAL A 475 9.79 -3.25 -20.24
C VAL A 475 10.35 -4.64 -19.93
N ILE A 476 9.59 -5.50 -19.23
CA ILE A 476 9.94 -6.91 -19.04
C ILE A 476 10.10 -7.65 -20.36
N SER A 477 9.27 -7.34 -21.37
CA SER A 477 9.37 -7.94 -22.71
C SER A 477 10.59 -7.48 -23.51
N THR A 478 11.24 -6.40 -23.08
CA THR A 478 12.50 -5.93 -23.68
C THR A 478 13.72 -6.61 -23.07
N PHE A 479 13.54 -7.32 -21.97
CA PHE A 479 14.59 -8.16 -21.44
C PHE A 479 14.62 -9.37 -22.37
N ASP A 480 15.70 -9.47 -23.15
CA ASP A 480 15.98 -10.69 -23.91
C ASP A 480 15.80 -11.87 -22.94
N ASP A 481 15.28 -12.99 -23.46
CA ASP A 481 15.43 -14.30 -22.80
C ASP A 481 16.93 -14.58 -22.72
N VAL A 482 17.64 -13.91 -21.82
CA VAL A 482 19.04 -14.16 -21.56
C VAL A 482 19.02 -15.49 -20.85
N GLU A 483 19.11 -16.57 -21.62
CA GLU A 483 19.73 -17.80 -21.15
C GLU A 483 21.01 -17.36 -20.44
N HIS A 484 21.01 -17.46 -19.11
CA HIS A 484 22.08 -17.02 -18.23
C HIS A 484 23.30 -17.93 -18.41
N GLN A 485 23.96 -17.87 -19.57
CA GLN A 485 25.24 -18.53 -19.79
C GLN A 485 26.28 -17.92 -18.85
N GLY A 486 26.94 -18.76 -18.05
CA GLY A 486 28.09 -18.40 -17.22
C GLY A 486 27.80 -18.03 -15.76
N LYS A 487 26.53 -17.95 -15.28
CA LYS A 487 26.23 -17.57 -13.88
C LYS A 487 25.66 -18.71 -13.01
N CYS A 488 26.29 -18.97 -11.87
CA CYS A 488 25.84 -20.00 -10.92
C CYS A 488 24.62 -19.53 -10.13
N VAL A 489 23.58 -20.37 -10.09
CA VAL A 489 22.34 -20.13 -9.30
C VAL A 489 22.10 -21.20 -8.24
N TYR A 490 23.15 -21.97 -7.89
CA TYR A 490 23.14 -22.99 -6.82
C TYR A 490 22.08 -24.11 -6.97
N CYS A 491 21.55 -24.31 -8.17
CA CYS A 491 20.49 -25.29 -8.52
C CYS A 491 20.88 -26.77 -8.37
N LYS A 492 22.10 -27.08 -7.93
CA LYS A 492 22.66 -28.42 -7.74
C LYS A 492 22.70 -29.37 -8.96
N HIS A 493 22.44 -28.91 -10.19
CA HIS A 493 22.56 -29.76 -11.39
C HIS A 493 23.99 -30.30 -11.63
N CYS A 494 25.00 -29.57 -11.15
CA CYS A 494 26.40 -29.98 -11.15
C CYS A 494 26.73 -31.17 -10.22
N HIS A 495 25.74 -31.71 -9.51
CA HIS A 495 25.89 -32.83 -8.58
C HIS A 495 25.43 -34.18 -9.17
N PRO A 496 25.89 -35.30 -8.57
CA PRO A 496 26.90 -35.38 -7.50
C PRO A 496 28.31 -35.06 -8.02
N CYS A 497 29.09 -34.30 -7.26
CA CYS A 497 30.52 -34.13 -7.57
C CYS A 497 31.26 -35.46 -7.36
N PRO A 498 32.10 -35.94 -8.30
CA PRO A 498 32.89 -37.17 -8.13
C PRO A 498 33.81 -37.14 -6.89
N MET A 499 34.23 -35.94 -6.46
CA MET A 499 35.03 -35.75 -5.25
C MET A 499 34.18 -35.54 -3.98
N GLY A 500 32.85 -35.57 -4.10
CA GLY A 500 31.93 -35.36 -2.98
C GLY A 500 31.86 -33.91 -2.48
N LEU A 501 32.23 -32.92 -3.32
CA LEU A 501 32.09 -31.50 -2.97
C LEU A 501 30.64 -31.06 -3.06
N ASP A 502 30.16 -30.27 -2.08
CA ASP A 502 28.91 -29.55 -2.25
C ASP A 502 29.13 -28.26 -3.06
N ILE A 503 29.28 -28.43 -4.39
CA ILE A 503 29.61 -27.35 -5.33
C ILE A 503 28.62 -26.18 -5.22
N ALA A 504 27.33 -26.46 -5.00
CA ALA A 504 26.33 -25.40 -4.94
C ALA A 504 26.46 -24.58 -3.65
N LEU A 505 26.71 -25.26 -2.52
CA LEU A 505 26.88 -24.62 -1.22
C LEU A 505 28.19 -23.83 -1.14
N MET A 506 29.27 -24.35 -1.71
CA MET A 506 30.54 -23.63 -1.82
C MET A 506 30.39 -22.31 -2.60
N ASN A 507 29.72 -22.37 -3.75
CA ASN A 507 29.41 -21.18 -4.55
C ASN A 507 28.55 -20.18 -3.76
N LYS A 508 27.52 -20.67 -3.05
CA LYS A 508 26.64 -19.83 -2.23
C LYS A 508 27.43 -19.11 -1.14
N TYR A 509 28.26 -19.82 -0.37
CA TYR A 509 29.02 -19.21 0.72
C TYR A 509 30.07 -18.23 0.20
N TYR A 510 30.75 -18.56 -0.90
CA TYR A 510 31.68 -17.64 -1.53
C TYR A 510 31.00 -16.35 -1.99
N ASP A 511 29.90 -16.46 -2.73
CA ASP A 511 29.19 -15.28 -3.23
C ASP A 511 28.64 -14.41 -2.08
N LEU A 512 28.21 -15.02 -0.97
CA LEU A 512 27.80 -14.30 0.24
C LEU A 512 28.99 -13.65 0.99
N SER A 513 30.13 -14.34 1.09
CA SER A 513 31.33 -13.78 1.72
C SER A 513 31.90 -12.59 0.93
N LEU A 514 31.83 -12.61 -0.40
CA LEU A 514 32.17 -11.44 -1.23
C LEU A 514 31.30 -10.21 -0.92
N LEU A 515 30.10 -10.41 -0.38
CA LEU A 515 29.18 -9.36 0.05
C LEU A 515 29.40 -8.93 1.51
N GLY A 516 30.42 -9.47 2.19
CA GLY A 516 30.76 -9.14 3.57
C GLY A 516 29.98 -9.95 4.63
N ASP A 517 29.36 -11.07 4.26
CA ASP A 517 28.73 -11.98 5.21
C ASP A 517 29.79 -12.87 5.91
N ASP A 518 30.20 -12.43 7.10
CA ASP A 518 31.16 -13.14 7.95
C ASP A 518 30.63 -14.51 8.44
N LEU A 519 29.31 -14.67 8.55
CA LEU A 519 28.68 -15.95 8.93
C LEU A 519 28.78 -16.97 7.80
N ALA A 520 28.55 -16.54 6.55
CA ALA A 520 28.75 -17.39 5.38
C ALA A 520 30.21 -17.85 5.23
N LYS A 521 31.16 -16.98 5.60
CA LYS A 521 32.59 -17.31 5.64
C LYS A 521 32.87 -18.39 6.69
N ASP A 522 32.33 -18.25 7.89
CA ASP A 522 32.47 -19.25 8.95
C ASP A 522 31.82 -20.60 8.56
N HIS A 523 30.63 -20.57 7.95
CA HIS A 523 29.96 -21.76 7.46
C HIS A 523 30.76 -22.49 6.37
N TYR A 524 31.41 -21.75 5.47
CA TYR A 524 32.33 -22.35 4.50
C TYR A 524 33.47 -23.08 5.21
N HIS A 525 34.09 -22.47 6.23
CA HIS A 525 35.18 -23.09 7.01
C HIS A 525 34.75 -24.33 7.82
N HIS A 526 33.45 -24.53 8.05
CA HIS A 526 32.92 -25.73 8.72
C HIS A 526 32.48 -26.87 7.77
N LEU A 527 32.51 -26.67 6.45
CA LEU A 527 32.23 -27.76 5.49
C LEU A 527 33.21 -28.93 5.62
N GLU A 528 32.70 -30.17 5.53
CA GLU A 528 33.51 -31.40 5.60
C GLU A 528 34.57 -31.47 4.50
N LYS A 529 34.23 -31.01 3.29
CA LYS A 529 35.14 -30.84 2.16
C LYS A 529 35.14 -29.40 1.68
N LYS A 530 36.27 -28.97 1.13
CA LYS A 530 36.52 -27.61 0.68
C LYS A 530 36.73 -27.52 -0.84
N ALA A 531 36.65 -26.31 -1.39
CA ALA A 531 36.81 -26.09 -2.84
C ALA A 531 38.19 -26.54 -3.36
N SER A 532 39.24 -26.43 -2.54
CA SER A 532 40.60 -26.96 -2.82
C SER A 532 40.66 -28.47 -3.08
N ALA A 533 39.65 -29.25 -2.70
CA ALA A 533 39.57 -30.67 -3.03
C ALA A 533 39.04 -30.94 -4.47
N CYS A 534 38.79 -29.91 -5.27
CA CYS A 534 38.41 -30.03 -6.68
C CYS A 534 39.57 -30.55 -7.53
N VAL A 535 39.35 -31.63 -8.29
CA VAL A 535 40.36 -32.22 -9.19
C VAL A 535 40.20 -31.78 -10.65
N GLN A 536 39.43 -30.72 -10.90
CA GLN A 536 39.26 -30.14 -12.25
C GLN A 536 38.78 -31.18 -13.31
N CYS A 537 37.85 -32.07 -12.93
CA CYS A 537 37.40 -33.19 -13.79
C CYS A 537 36.37 -32.83 -14.88
N GLY A 538 35.84 -31.61 -14.90
CA GLY A 538 34.85 -31.14 -15.88
C GLY A 538 33.42 -31.63 -15.67
N HIS A 539 33.19 -32.59 -14.78
CA HIS A 539 31.88 -33.21 -14.55
C HIS A 539 30.77 -32.18 -14.27
N CYS A 540 31.07 -31.21 -13.40
CA CYS A 540 30.16 -30.15 -13.02
C CYS A 540 29.88 -29.15 -14.16
N ASN A 541 30.88 -28.82 -14.99
CA ASN A 541 30.75 -27.91 -16.13
C ASN A 541 29.81 -28.50 -17.19
N HIS A 542 29.99 -29.77 -17.54
CA HIS A 542 29.15 -30.46 -18.53
C HIS A 542 27.68 -30.59 -18.10
N ARG A 543 27.43 -30.66 -16.79
CA ARG A 543 26.09 -30.81 -16.22
C ARG A 543 25.45 -29.48 -15.84
N CYS A 544 26.16 -28.37 -15.96
CA CYS A 544 25.61 -27.08 -15.62
C CYS A 544 24.70 -26.60 -16.77
N PRO A 545 23.37 -26.51 -16.56
CA PRO A 545 22.44 -26.03 -17.60
C PRO A 545 22.64 -24.53 -17.90
N PHE A 546 23.44 -23.84 -17.08
CA PHE A 546 23.80 -22.44 -17.22
C PHE A 546 25.20 -22.26 -17.80
N HIS A 547 25.87 -23.32 -18.27
CA HIS A 547 27.23 -23.25 -18.84
C HIS A 547 28.26 -22.55 -17.94
N VAL A 548 28.10 -22.67 -16.62
CA VAL A 548 29.04 -22.12 -15.65
C VAL A 548 30.28 -22.98 -15.63
N ASP A 549 31.45 -22.35 -15.70
CA ASP A 549 32.71 -23.00 -15.40
C ASP A 549 32.85 -23.21 -13.88
N GLN A 550 32.23 -24.28 -13.40
CA GLN A 550 32.24 -24.64 -11.98
C GLN A 550 33.65 -25.01 -11.51
N MET A 551 34.49 -25.53 -12.40
CA MET A 551 35.87 -25.83 -12.09
C MET A 551 36.70 -24.57 -11.80
N GLN A 552 36.59 -23.55 -12.67
CA GLN A 552 37.20 -22.25 -12.45
C GLN A 552 36.69 -21.62 -11.15
N ARG A 553 35.38 -21.71 -10.90
CA ARG A 553 34.81 -21.20 -9.65
C ARG A 553 35.34 -21.92 -8.42
N MET A 554 35.62 -23.22 -8.47
CA MET A 554 36.26 -23.89 -7.32
C MET A 554 37.67 -23.35 -7.05
N GLU A 555 38.42 -22.97 -8.08
CA GLU A 555 39.73 -22.31 -7.91
C GLU A 555 39.59 -20.92 -7.28
N GLU A 556 38.63 -20.12 -7.77
CA GLU A 556 38.33 -18.78 -7.22
C GLU A 556 37.93 -18.84 -5.74
N ILE A 557 37.11 -19.82 -5.38
CA ILE A 557 36.65 -20.05 -4.00
C ILE A 557 37.81 -20.48 -3.11
N ALA A 558 38.63 -21.44 -3.55
CA ALA A 558 39.80 -21.88 -2.81
C ALA A 558 40.76 -20.71 -2.55
N LEU A 559 41.03 -19.90 -3.57
CA LEU A 559 41.90 -18.72 -3.45
C LEU A 559 41.34 -17.69 -2.46
N TYR A 560 40.02 -17.43 -2.50
CA TYR A 560 39.39 -16.42 -1.63
C TYR A 560 39.42 -16.82 -0.15
N PHE A 561 39.21 -18.10 0.16
CA PHE A 561 39.24 -18.61 1.53
C PHE A 561 40.64 -19.01 2.02
N GLY A 562 41.68 -18.83 1.18
CA GLY A 562 43.08 -19.03 1.53
C GLY A 562 43.50 -20.50 1.63
N GLU A 563 42.96 -21.33 0.74
CA GLU A 563 43.22 -22.78 0.68
C GLU A 563 44.28 -23.20 -0.34
#